data_AF-A0A951UDR0-F1
#
_entry.id   AF-A0A951UDR0-F1
#
_cell.length_a   1.000
_cell.length_b   1.000
_cell.length_c   1.000
_cell.angle_alpha   90.00
_cell.angle_beta   90.00
_cell.angle_gamma   90.00
#
_symmetry.space_group_name_H-M   'P 1'
#
loop_
_entity.id
_entity.type
_entity.pdbx_description
1 polymer ?
#
loop_
_entity_poly.entity_id
_entity_poly.type
_entity_poly.pdbx_seq_one_letter_code
_entity_poly.pdbx_strand_id
1 'polypeptide(L)'
;MEFVWSDSGKINYAEQEIWKTLKNALSQDEGICYHRYPIFSADRSRREPDILMLHRNWGLYVIESKGCRIDNIERINGQVWVMKDWHSSQETPYTQAEDQMYSVLGKFKNES
;
A
#
# COMPACT_ATOMS: atom_id res chain seq x y z
N MET A 1 -0.41 15.12 10.89
CA MET A 1 -1.03 14.66 9.62
C MET A 1 -2.39 14.05 9.91
N GLU A 2 -3.37 14.10 8.99
CA GLU A 2 -4.65 13.40 9.16
C GLU A 2 -4.52 11.89 8.85
N PHE A 3 -5.20 11.05 9.63
CA PHE A 3 -5.16 9.60 9.51
C PHE A 3 -6.58 9.03 9.45
N VAL A 4 -6.96 8.48 8.30
CA VAL A 4 -8.29 7.89 8.05
C VAL A 4 -8.21 6.37 7.96
N TRP A 5 -8.74 5.68 8.97
CA TRP A 5 -8.77 4.22 9.01
C TRP A 5 -10.09 3.67 8.45
N SER A 6 -10.02 2.86 7.40
CA SER A 6 -11.17 2.11 6.90
C SER A 6 -11.38 0.84 7.71
N ASP A 7 -12.55 0.66 8.32
CA ASP A 7 -12.92 -0.61 8.95
C ASP A 7 -13.22 -1.65 7.87
N SER A 8 -12.36 -2.67 7.78
CA SER A 8 -12.49 -3.76 6.80
C SER A 8 -13.09 -5.03 7.40
N GLY A 9 -13.37 -5.05 8.71
CA GLY A 9 -13.80 -6.25 9.45
C GLY A 9 -12.74 -7.36 9.52
N LYS A 10 -11.55 -7.17 8.95
CA LYS A 10 -10.41 -8.10 9.01
C LYS A 10 -9.23 -7.44 9.68
N ILE A 11 -8.58 -8.17 10.58
CA ILE A 11 -7.36 -7.73 11.26
C ILE A 11 -6.17 -8.18 10.42
N ASN A 12 -5.40 -7.23 9.91
CA ASN A 12 -4.05 -7.47 9.37
C ASN A 12 -3.02 -6.78 10.29
N TYR A 13 -2.25 -7.60 11.02
CA TYR A 13 -1.25 -7.09 11.97
C TYR A 13 -0.14 -6.29 11.30
N ALA A 14 0.28 -6.66 10.08
CA ALA A 14 1.35 -5.94 9.39
C ALA A 14 0.89 -4.53 8.98
N GLU A 15 -0.34 -4.40 8.47
CA GLU A 15 -0.95 -3.10 8.15
C GLU A 15 -1.11 -2.23 9.42
N GLN A 16 -1.55 -2.82 10.53
CA GLN A 16 -1.71 -2.10 11.81
C GLN A 16 -0.39 -1.57 12.37
N GLU A 17 0.69 -2.36 12.30
CA GLU A 17 2.01 -1.92 12.77
C GLU A 17 2.58 -0.81 11.89
N ILE A 18 2.43 -0.90 10.56
CA ILE A 18 2.79 0.19 9.64
C ILE A 18 1.98 1.44 9.96
N TRP A 19 0.67 1.31 10.13
CA TRP A 19 -0.23 2.42 10.45
C TRP A 19 0.19 3.14 11.74
N LYS A 20 0.40 2.38 12.82
CA LYS A 20 0.82 2.92 14.12
C LYS A 20 2.18 3.62 13.99
N THR A 21 3.11 3.03 13.25
CA THR A 21 4.44 3.59 13.04
C THR A 21 4.37 4.92 12.28
N LEU A 22 3.64 4.97 11.16
CA LEU A 22 3.43 6.18 10.37
C LEU A 22 2.73 7.26 11.20
N LYS A 23 1.69 6.91 11.95
CA LYS A 23 0.94 7.84 12.79
C LYS A 23 1.79 8.49 13.87
N ASN A 24 2.69 7.72 14.48
CA ASN A 24 3.62 8.26 15.48
C ASN A 24 4.68 9.15 14.82
N ALA A 25 5.32 8.67 13.75
CA ALA A 25 6.42 9.37 13.08
C ALA A 25 5.99 10.69 12.44
N LEU A 26 4.77 10.73 11.87
CA LEU A 26 4.27 11.85 11.07
C LEU A 26 3.16 12.65 11.79
N SER A 27 3.12 12.54 13.13
CA SER A 27 2.08 13.18 13.95
C SER A 27 2.06 14.71 13.79
N GLN A 28 3.23 15.33 13.66
CA GLN A 28 3.40 16.79 13.53
C GLN A 28 3.42 17.29 12.08
N ASP A 29 3.33 16.39 11.11
CA ASP A 29 3.50 16.72 9.70
C ASP A 29 2.16 17.14 9.06
N GLU A 30 2.22 17.77 7.89
CA GLU A 30 1.03 18.14 7.11
C GLU A 30 0.75 17.14 6.00
N GLY A 31 -0.52 16.77 5.82
CA GLY A 31 -0.96 15.81 4.80
C GLY A 31 -2.11 14.93 5.27
N ILE A 32 -2.34 13.84 4.54
CA ILE A 32 -3.35 12.83 4.85
C ILE A 32 -2.85 11.42 4.53
N CYS A 33 -3.21 10.45 5.37
CA CYS A 33 -2.89 9.04 5.19
C CYS A 33 -4.15 8.19 5.35
N TYR A 34 -4.48 7.44 4.30
CA TYR A 34 -5.62 6.53 4.24
C TYR A 34 -5.17 5.09 4.37
N HIS A 35 -5.90 4.32 5.16
CA HIS A 35 -5.87 2.86 5.12
C HIS A 35 -6.89 2.36 4.09
N ARG A 36 -6.43 1.54 3.14
CA ARG A 36 -7.30 0.84 2.18
C ARG A 36 -8.24 1.77 1.42
N TYR A 37 -7.69 2.86 0.87
CA TYR A 37 -8.47 3.81 0.08
C TYR A 37 -8.91 3.17 -1.24
N PRO A 38 -10.22 3.08 -1.54
CA PRO A 38 -10.67 2.48 -2.78
C PRO A 38 -10.40 3.40 -3.97
N ILE A 39 -9.68 2.89 -4.95
CA ILE A 39 -9.43 3.55 -6.24
C ILE A 39 -10.29 2.84 -7.29
N PHE A 40 -11.19 3.60 -7.89
CA PHE A 40 -12.05 3.15 -8.97
C PHE A 40 -11.49 3.66 -10.29
N SER A 41 -11.26 2.73 -11.22
CA SER A 41 -10.80 3.04 -12.57
C SER A 41 -11.96 3.02 -13.56
N ALA A 42 -11.79 3.65 -14.72
CA ALA A 42 -12.83 3.74 -15.76
C ALA A 42 -13.25 2.36 -16.31
N ASP A 43 -12.37 1.38 -16.23
CA ASP A 43 -12.62 -0.03 -16.58
C ASP A 43 -13.41 -0.81 -15.51
N ARG A 44 -13.89 -0.12 -14.46
CA ARG A 44 -14.59 -0.68 -13.28
C ARG A 44 -13.74 -1.62 -12.43
N SER A 45 -12.42 -1.64 -12.63
CA SER A 45 -11.53 -2.31 -11.68
C SER A 45 -11.48 -1.51 -10.37
N ARG A 46 -11.42 -2.24 -9.26
CA ARG A 46 -11.20 -1.68 -7.92
C ARG A 46 -9.80 -2.06 -7.47
N ARG A 47 -8.98 -1.05 -7.17
CA ARG A 47 -7.72 -1.24 -6.46
C ARG A 47 -7.83 -0.64 -5.07
N GLU A 48 -7.12 -1.23 -4.14
CA GLU A 48 -7.15 -0.85 -2.74
C GLU A 48 -5.74 -1.04 -2.18
N PRO A 49 -4.88 -0.01 -2.28
CA PRO A 49 -3.58 -0.06 -1.62
C PRO A 49 -3.75 -0.15 -0.12
N ASP A 50 -2.88 -0.89 0.56
CA ASP A 50 -2.90 -1.04 2.01
C ASP A 50 -2.85 0.33 2.67
N ILE A 51 -1.92 1.19 2.22
CA ILE A 51 -1.79 2.58 2.65
C ILE A 51 -1.59 3.51 1.45
N LEU A 52 -2.38 4.59 1.41
CA LEU A 52 -2.22 5.72 0.49
C LEU A 52 -1.97 6.99 1.29
N MET A 53 -0.81 7.63 1.10
CA MET A 53 -0.40 8.81 1.85
C MET A 53 -0.08 9.96 0.91
N LEU A 54 -0.61 11.14 1.19
CA LEU A 54 -0.24 12.40 0.56
C LEU A 54 0.37 13.31 1.61
N HIS A 55 1.69 13.43 1.59
CA HIS A 55 2.45 14.30 2.48
C HIS A 55 2.73 15.65 1.80
N ARG A 56 2.62 16.77 2.54
CA ARG A 56 2.74 18.13 1.99
C ARG A 56 4.06 18.37 1.25
N ASN A 57 5.17 17.87 1.80
CA ASN A 57 6.51 18.13 1.26
C ASN A 57 7.08 16.98 0.43
N TRP A 58 6.56 15.76 0.60
CA TRP A 58 7.11 14.58 -0.07
C TRP A 58 6.23 14.10 -1.23
N GLY A 59 4.98 14.57 -1.29
CA GLY A 59 4.02 14.15 -2.29
C GLY A 59 3.34 12.82 -1.95
N LEU A 60 3.01 12.06 -2.98
CA LEU A 60 2.16 10.88 -2.90
C LEU A 60 2.99 9.59 -2.73
N TYR A 61 2.56 8.75 -1.79
CA TYR A 61 3.14 7.45 -1.49
C TYR A 61 2.07 6.37 -1.47
N VAL A 62 2.37 5.25 -2.10
CA VAL A 62 1.64 3.99 -1.99
C VAL A 62 2.55 3.03 -1.23
N ILE A 63 2.05 2.43 -0.15
CA ILE A 63 2.80 1.48 0.67
C ILE A 63 2.00 0.19 0.71
N GLU A 64 2.59 -0.87 0.19
CA GLU A 64 2.07 -2.23 0.20
C GLU A 64 2.86 -3.09 1.18
N SER A 65 2.16 -3.92 1.94
CA SER A 65 2.74 -4.78 2.95
C SER A 65 2.51 -6.24 2.60
N LYS A 66 3.57 -7.04 2.74
CA LYS A 66 3.47 -8.49 2.77
C LYS A 66 3.75 -8.94 4.19
N GLY A 67 2.75 -9.54 4.84
CA GLY A 67 2.89 -10.10 6.18
C GLY A 67 3.78 -11.35 6.27
N CYS A 68 4.66 -11.59 5.28
CA CYS A 68 5.60 -12.69 5.27
C CYS A 68 6.83 -12.37 6.14
N ARG A 69 7.49 -13.42 6.63
CA ARG A 69 8.81 -13.27 7.27
C ARG A 69 9.89 -13.25 6.20
N ILE A 70 11.04 -12.66 6.51
CA ILE A 70 12.20 -12.70 5.61
C ILE A 70 12.60 -14.14 5.25
N ASP A 71 12.45 -15.06 6.19
CA ASP A 71 12.71 -16.50 6.00
C ASP A 71 11.76 -17.17 5.01
N ASN A 72 10.59 -16.57 4.72
CA ASN A 72 9.69 -17.05 3.68
C ASN A 72 10.18 -16.70 2.27
N ILE A 73 11.14 -15.77 2.13
CA ILE A 73 11.70 -15.39 0.84
C ILE A 73 12.89 -16.30 0.56
N GLU A 74 12.74 -17.22 -0.40
CA GLU A 74 13.81 -18.12 -0.81
C GLU A 74 14.88 -17.39 -1.62
N ARG A 75 14.44 -16.58 -2.60
CA ARG A 75 15.30 -15.71 -3.40
C ARG A 75 14.48 -14.58 -4.01
N ILE A 76 15.18 -13.52 -4.44
CA ILE A 76 14.59 -12.41 -5.19
C ILE A 76 15.19 -12.42 -6.60
N ASN A 77 14.34 -12.57 -7.62
CA ASN A 77 14.72 -12.55 -9.03
C ASN A 77 14.10 -11.32 -9.70
N GLY A 78 14.86 -10.24 -9.80
CA GLY A 78 14.32 -8.96 -10.26
C GLY A 78 13.23 -8.47 -9.31
N GLN A 79 12.01 -8.29 -9.83
CA GLN A 79 10.84 -7.84 -9.05
C GLN A 79 10.05 -8.99 -8.41
N VAL A 80 10.41 -10.24 -8.70
CA VAL A 80 9.71 -11.42 -8.21
C VAL A 80 10.39 -11.97 -6.97
N TRP A 81 9.63 -12.08 -5.89
CA TRP A 81 10.04 -12.81 -4.69
C TRP A 81 9.59 -14.25 -4.88
N VAL A 82 10.54 -15.17 -4.89
CA VAL A 82 10.24 -16.61 -4.86
C VAL A 82 10.10 -17.01 -3.40
N MET A 83 8.95 -17.59 -3.08
CA MET A 83 8.54 -17.81 -1.70
C MET A 83 8.58 -19.29 -1.34
N LYS A 84 8.85 -19.57 -0.07
CA LYS A 84 8.75 -20.89 0.56
C LYS A 84 7.94 -20.80 1.85
N ASP A 85 7.25 -21.88 2.18
CA ASP A 85 6.40 -21.96 3.38
C ASP A 85 5.42 -20.76 3.48
N TRP A 86 4.89 -20.34 2.32
CA TRP A 86 4.03 -19.19 2.14
C TRP A 86 2.82 -19.58 1.29
N HIS A 87 1.73 -18.84 1.41
CA HIS A 87 0.46 -19.17 0.73
C HIS A 87 0.51 -19.01 -0.80
N SER A 88 1.51 -18.29 -1.31
CA SER A 88 1.83 -18.17 -2.73
C SER A 88 3.27 -18.59 -2.97
N SER A 89 3.57 -19.19 -4.13
CA SER A 89 4.94 -19.53 -4.54
C SER A 89 5.74 -18.33 -5.04
N GLN A 90 5.04 -17.26 -5.43
CA GLN A 90 5.64 -16.02 -5.89
C GLN A 90 4.86 -14.80 -5.40
N GLU A 91 5.57 -13.73 -5.11
CA GLU A 91 5.00 -12.40 -4.84
C GLU A 91 5.70 -11.38 -5.72
N THR A 92 5.01 -10.30 -6.08
CA THR A 92 5.56 -9.18 -6.86
C THR A 92 5.27 -7.84 -6.19
N PRO A 93 5.74 -7.61 -4.94
CA PRO A 93 5.29 -6.46 -4.15
C PRO A 93 5.60 -5.12 -4.83
N TYR A 94 6.76 -5.01 -5.49
CA TYR A 94 7.14 -3.81 -6.24
C TYR A 94 6.16 -3.52 -7.37
N THR A 95 5.88 -4.50 -8.23
CA THR A 95 4.98 -4.35 -9.38
C THR A 95 3.56 -4.01 -8.92
N GLN A 96 3.10 -4.62 -7.82
CA GLN A 96 1.79 -4.33 -7.25
C GLN A 96 1.68 -2.89 -6.77
N ALA A 97 2.68 -2.38 -6.04
CA ALA A 97 2.72 -0.99 -5.59
C ALA A 97 2.79 0.00 -6.77
N GLU A 98 3.59 -0.33 -7.80
CA GLU A 98 3.71 0.49 -9.01
C GLU A 98 2.39 0.58 -9.78
N ASP A 99 1.71 -0.55 -10.00
CA ASP A 99 0.41 -0.55 -10.68
C ASP A 99 -0.67 0.24 -9.90
N GLN A 100 -0.65 0.14 -8.57
CA GLN A 100 -1.55 0.92 -7.72
C GLN A 100 -1.25 2.41 -7.81
N MET A 101 0.03 2.81 -7.79
CA MET A 101 0.46 4.19 -8.00
C MET A 101 -0.05 4.72 -9.35
N TYR A 102 0.13 3.97 -10.44
CA TYR A 102 -0.38 4.37 -11.76
C TYR A 102 -1.91 4.52 -11.78
N SER A 103 -2.62 3.69 -11.01
CA SER A 103 -4.08 3.81 -10.88
C SER A 103 -4.48 5.09 -10.15
N VAL A 104 -3.75 5.48 -9.10
CA VAL A 104 -3.95 6.78 -8.43
C VAL A 104 -3.69 7.94 -9.39
N LEU A 105 -2.57 7.91 -10.11
CA LEU A 105 -2.22 8.96 -11.07
C LEU A 105 -3.24 9.07 -12.21
N GLY A 106 -3.78 7.94 -12.67
CA GLY A 106 -4.84 7.91 -13.68
C GLY A 106 -6.11 8.63 -13.24
N LYS A 107 -6.48 8.54 -11.95
CA LYS A 107 -7.63 9.26 -11.39
C LYS A 107 -7.44 10.78 -11.51
N PHE A 108 -6.27 11.30 -11.15
CA PHE A 108 -5.98 12.74 -11.23
C PHE A 108 -5.98 13.28 -12.67
N LYS A 109 -5.62 12.47 -13.67
CA LYS A 109 -5.63 12.88 -15.09
C LYS A 109 -7.02 12.93 -15.71
N ASN A 110 -7.97 12.14 -15.18
CA ASN A 110 -9.32 12.05 -15.70
C ASN A 110 -10.29 13.05 -15.03
N GLU A 111 -9.82 13.78 -14.02
CA GLU A 111 -10.59 14.80 -13.29
C GLU A 111 -10.33 16.24 -13.83
N SER A 112 -9.50 16.38 -14.87
CA SER A 112 -9.16 17.64 -15.58
C SER A 112 -9.73 17.66 -16.99
#